data_AF-A0A2W6WEA9-F1
#
_entry.id   AF-A0A2W6WEA9-F1
#
_cell.length_a   1.000
_cell.length_b   1.000
_cell.length_c   1.000
_cell.angle_alpha   90.00
_cell.angle_beta   90.00
_cell.angle_gamma   90.00
#
_symmetry.space_group_name_H-M   'P 1'
#
loop_
_entity.id
_entity.type
_entity.pdbx_description
1 polymer ?
#
loop_
_entity_poly.entity_id
_entity_poly.type
_entity_poly.pdbx_seq_one_letter_code
_entity_poly.pdbx_strand_id
1 'polypeptide(L)' 'MKTIRKFMKNEKGATAIEYGLIAALIAVAAIGAMTTLGKNLNSTFGNVSAQLGSN' A
#
# COMPACT_ATOMS: atom_id res chain seq x y z
N MET A 1 -0.82 7.08 -41.52
CA MET A 1 -0.33 5.80 -40.93
C MET A 1 0.89 5.92 -39.99
N LYS A 2 1.67 7.01 -40.00
CA LYS A 2 2.83 7.17 -39.08
C LYS A 2 2.45 7.21 -37.59
N THR A 3 1.32 7.83 -37.26
CA THR A 3 0.84 8.00 -35.88
C THR A 3 0.43 6.67 -35.24
N ILE A 4 -0.30 5.83 -35.99
CA ILE A 4 -0.72 4.49 -35.54
C ILE A 4 0.49 3.58 -35.33
N ARG A 5 1.46 3.59 -36.26
CA ARG A 5 2.72 2.83 -36.09
C ARG A 5 3.54 3.30 -34.89
N LYS A 6 3.54 4.59 -34.57
CA LYS A 6 4.24 5.14 -33.40
C LYS A 6 3.56 4.75 -32.08
N PHE A 7 2.24 4.64 -32.08
CA PHE A 7 1.46 4.17 -30.93
C PHE A 7 1.69 2.67 -30.67
N MET A 8 1.71 1.85 -31.73
CA MET A 8 2.01 0.42 -31.65
C MET A 8 3.46 0.11 -31.22
N LYS A 9 4.39 1.06 -31.35
CA LYS A 9 5.81 0.89 -30.99
C LYS A 9 6.14 1.46 -29.60
N ASN A 10 5.12 1.82 -28.82
CA ASN A 10 5.26 2.56 -27.57
C ASN A 10 5.21 1.60 -26.36
N GLU A 11 6.38 1.17 -25.90
CA GLU A 11 6.55 0.26 -24.75
C GLU A 11 6.29 0.92 -23.38
N LYS A 12 6.01 2.23 -23.34
CA LYS A 12 5.74 2.96 -22.08
C LYS A 12 4.58 2.36 -21.29
N GLY A 13 3.58 1.81 -21.97
CA GLY A 13 2.47 1.09 -21.33
C GLY A 13 2.90 -0.25 -20.72
N ALA A 14 3.80 -0.98 -21.40
CA ALA A 14 4.35 -2.24 -20.89
C ALA A 14 5.18 -2.00 -19.62
N THR A 15 6.03 -0.96 -19.61
CA THR A 15 6.79 -0.59 -18.40
C THR A 15 5.89 -0.14 -17.24
N ALA A 16 4.73 0.47 -17.53
CA ALA A 16 3.79 0.88 -16.49
C ALA A 16 3.14 -0.31 -15.77
N ILE A 17 2.94 -1.45 -16.46
CA ILE A 17 2.41 -2.67 -15.85
C ILE A 17 3.44 -3.33 -14.92
N GLU A 18 4.72 -3.31 -15.30
CA GLU A 18 5.80 -3.87 -14.47
C GLU A 18 5.97 -3.10 -13.16
N TYR A 19 6.11 -1.76 -13.24
CA TYR A 19 6.19 -0.92 -12.04
C TYR A 19 4.86 -0.88 -11.28
N GLY A 20 3.73 -1.02 -11.97
CA GLY A 20 2.41 -1.12 -11.36
C GLY A 20 2.28 -2.36 -10.47
N LEU A 21 2.80 -3.51 -10.91
CA LEU A 21 2.80 -4.74 -10.10
C LEU A 21 3.71 -4.61 -8.87
N ILE A 22 4.90 -4.02 -9.02
CA ILE A 22 5.82 -3.77 -7.89
C ILE A 22 5.16 -2.83 -6.87
N ALA A 23 4.54 -1.75 -7.33
CA ALA A 23 3.83 -0.81 -6.47
C ALA A 23 2.66 -1.49 -5.73
N ALA A 24 1.91 -2.36 -6.41
CA ALA A 24 0.83 -3.13 -5.79
C ALA A 24 1.35 -4.06 -4.68
N LEU A 25 2.47 -4.75 -4.89
CA LEU A 25 3.06 -5.63 -3.87
C LEU A 25 3.55 -4.83 -2.64
N ILE A 26 4.19 -3.69 -2.87
CA ILE A 26 4.62 -2.79 -1.78
C ILE A 26 3.41 -2.28 -1.00
N ALA A 27 2.34 -1.88 -1.70
CA ALA A 27 1.11 -1.41 -1.07
C ALA A 27 0.46 -2.48 -0.18
N VAL A 28 0.36 -3.73 -0.65
CA VAL A 28 -0.19 -4.85 0.13
C VAL A 28 0.65 -5.10 1.38
N ALA A 29 1.98 -5.11 1.27
CA ALA A 29 2.88 -5.29 2.41
C ALA A 29 2.73 -4.15 3.43
N ALA A 30 2.65 -2.90 2.96
CA ALA A 30 2.44 -1.73 3.81
C ALA A 30 1.10 -1.80 4.56
N ILE A 31 0.01 -2.20 3.89
CA ILE A 31 -1.31 -2.38 4.51
C ILE A 31 -1.23 -3.43 5.63
N GLY A 32 -0.58 -4.57 5.39
CA GLY A 32 -0.39 -5.61 6.40
C GLY A 32 0.38 -5.12 7.62
N ALA A 33 1.48 -4.39 7.41
CA ALA A 33 2.28 -3.81 8.48
C ALA A 33 1.50 -2.77 9.29
N MET A 34 0.81 -1.83 8.61
CA MET A 34 0.01 -0.80 9.26
C MET A 34 -1.17 -1.38 10.06
N THR A 35 -1.79 -2.45 9.56
CA THR A 35 -2.86 -3.15 10.29
C THR A 35 -2.36 -3.70 11.61
N THR A 36 -1.19 -4.34 11.61
CA THR A 36 -0.58 -4.91 12.81
C THR A 36 -0.16 -3.81 13.79
N LEU A 37 0.46 -2.74 13.28
CA LEU A 37 0.82 -1.58 14.07
C LEU A 37 -0.41 -0.93 14.73
N GLY A 38 -1.50 -0.73 13.97
CA GLY A 38 -2.74 -0.17 14.49
C GLY A 38 -3.35 -1.00 15.61
N LYS A 39 -3.33 -2.34 15.49
CA LYS A 39 -3.77 -3.25 16.57
C LYS A 39 -2.93 -3.08 17.83
N ASN A 40 -1.61 -3.03 17.69
CA ASN A 40 -0.70 -2.87 18.83
C ASN A 40 -0.91 -1.52 19.52
N LEU A 41 -1.03 -0.44 18.75
CA LEU A 41 -1.33 0.90 19.29
C LEU A 41 -2.66 0.91 20.03
N ASN A 42 -3.72 0.35 19.43
CA ASN A 42 -5.03 0.29 20.07
C ASN A 42 -4.99 -0.52 21.38
N SER A 43 -4.24 -1.63 21.41
CA SER A 43 -4.06 -2.40 22.64
C SER A 43 -3.31 -1.60 23.70
N THR A 44 -2.23 -0.89 23.33
CA THR A 44 -1.46 -0.08 24.27
C THR A 44 -2.31 1.04 24.86
N PHE A 45 -2.99 1.82 24.01
CA PHE A 45 -3.84 2.91 24.49
C PHE A 45 -5.07 2.40 25.24
N GLY A 46 -5.64 1.26 24.83
CA GLY A 46 -6.70 0.58 25.57
C GLY A 46 -6.29 0.19 26.98
N ASN A 47 -5.09 -0.37 27.14
CA ASN A 47 -4.54 -0.72 28.45
C ASN A 47 -4.33 0.51 29.33
N VAL A 48 -3.75 1.58 28.77
CA VAL A 48 -3.58 2.85 29.51
C VAL A 48 -4.93 3.42 29.93
N SER A 49 -5.92 3.43 29.03
CA SER A 49 -7.27 3.89 29.33
C SER A 49 -7.92 3.07 30.45
N ALA A 50 -7.75 1.74 30.42
CA ALA A 50 -8.29 0.85 31.44
C ALA A 50 -7.65 1.10 32.81
N GLN A 51 -6.33 1.32 32.85
CA GLN A 51 -5.62 1.64 34.10
C GLN A 51 -6.02 3.01 34.67
N LEU A 52 -6.27 4.00 33.80
CA LEU A 52 -6.67 5.34 34.24
C LEU A 52 -8.12 5.38 34.72
N GLY A 53 -9.04 4.70 34.02
CA GLY A 53 -10.47 4.66 34.36
C GLY A 53 -10.85 3.66 35.46
N SER A 54 -9.89 2.89 35.98
CA SER A 54 -10.06 1.97 37.11
C SER A 54 -9.82 2.62 38.48
N ASN A 55 -9.66 3.95 38.54
CA ASN A 55 -9.70 4.74 39.79
C ASN A 55 -11.07 5.40 39.94
#